data_AF-A0A817L6I3-F1
#
_entry.id   AF-A0A817L6I3-F1
#
_cell.length_a   1.000
_cell.length_b   1.000
_cell.length_c   1.000
_cell.angle_alpha   90.00
_cell.angle_beta   90.00
_cell.angle_gamma   90.00
#
_symmetry.space_group_name_H-M   'P 1'
#
loop_
_entity.id
_entity.type
_entity.pdbx_description
1 polymer ?
#
loop_
_entity_poly.entity_id
_entity_poly.type
_entity_poly.pdbx_seq_one_letter_code
_entity_poly.pdbx_strand_id
1 'polypeptide(L)'
;MKLDGLQYRVHSSSRTIEVEDSCKVLSDLWKTDKDFLNKSIDNDVSKSFKEFRLSDVARSYRSPYGTNGALSILNQTIDDLVQIHDFIDSKRKEWLEQLKKIIEQARDKQSTIRQTMTELRDNYEKAQRKLETADANLKKFQSRSDRLTLANFDERLRELEDIRTECEQARTLSRDIYSTETYKVSSEEHSITVKLFYQYLYEENQFYNDVSKYLSSKMPEIEQRIENDELIPLFGYDLVKHCSKRSENLIAYPIEICIRLLENSLNEEGLFRIAPSHGKQKKLVSEINLQIIDKASTLSELNYDPHVPASTLKQYLRELPDCLLTNALLSQWNDVISIRLSSISTNSNGIENDLTYYETIKTHWFCDFSAD
;
A
#
# COMPACT_ATOMS: atom_id res chain seq x y z
N MET A 1 -22.05 18.13 -11.92
CA MET A 1 -23.06 17.09 -11.63
C MET A 1 -23.46 17.24 -10.17
N LYS A 2 -24.74 17.53 -9.91
CA LYS A 2 -25.29 17.80 -8.57
C LYS A 2 -25.34 16.51 -7.74
N LEU A 3 -24.79 16.54 -6.54
CA LEU A 3 -25.07 15.60 -5.45
C LEU A 3 -26.00 16.32 -4.48
N ASP A 4 -27.30 16.22 -4.70
CA ASP A 4 -28.32 16.71 -3.77
C ASP A 4 -28.69 15.59 -2.78
N GLY A 5 -28.36 15.83 -1.51
CA GLY A 5 -29.25 15.62 -0.36
C GLY A 5 -29.75 14.21 -0.01
N LEU A 6 -29.02 13.51 0.87
CA LEU A 6 -29.60 12.61 1.86
C LEU A 6 -29.03 12.96 3.25
N GLN A 7 -29.50 14.07 3.83
CA GLN A 7 -29.37 14.31 5.26
C GLN A 7 -30.48 13.54 5.98
N TYR A 8 -30.16 12.39 6.57
CA TYR A 8 -31.01 11.78 7.59
C TYR A 8 -30.83 12.55 8.90
N ARG A 9 -31.62 13.62 9.05
CA ARG A 9 -31.76 14.39 10.28
C ARG A 9 -32.66 13.58 11.23
N VAL A 10 -32.06 12.90 12.21
CA VAL A 10 -32.81 12.23 13.29
C VAL A 10 -33.37 13.33 14.19
N HIS A 11 -34.61 13.75 13.95
CA HIS A 11 -35.40 14.47 14.93
C HIS A 11 -36.10 13.45 15.82
N SER A 12 -35.75 13.53 17.10
CA SER A 12 -36.45 12.91 18.22
C SER A 12 -37.89 13.41 18.28
N SER A 13 -38.83 12.60 17.80
CA SER A 13 -40.26 12.78 18.10
C SER A 13 -40.96 11.44 17.91
N SER A 14 -41.44 10.88 19.02
CA SER A 14 -42.48 9.85 19.15
C SER A 14 -42.53 8.79 18.04
N ARG A 15 -41.75 7.72 18.18
CA ARG A 15 -41.85 6.54 17.31
C ARG A 15 -42.50 5.38 18.07
N THR A 16 -43.82 5.39 18.18
CA THR A 16 -44.57 4.13 18.04
C THR A 16 -44.45 3.74 16.58
N ILE A 17 -43.38 3.02 16.23
CA ILE A 17 -43.29 2.39 14.91
C ILE A 17 -44.31 1.26 14.95
N GLU A 18 -45.35 1.35 14.13
CA GLU A 18 -46.29 0.25 13.96
C GLU A 18 -45.51 -1.00 13.53
N VAL A 19 -45.77 -2.12 14.18
CA VAL A 19 -45.00 -3.37 14.03
C VAL A 19 -44.94 -3.79 12.55
N GLU A 20 -45.99 -3.51 11.77
CA GLU A 20 -46.06 -3.82 10.33
C GLU A 20 -45.05 -3.05 9.47
N ASP A 21 -44.75 -1.78 9.79
CA ASP A 21 -43.80 -0.96 9.03
C ASP A 21 -42.36 -1.41 9.28
N SER A 22 -42.05 -1.82 10.51
CA SER A 22 -40.76 -2.43 10.87
C SER A 22 -40.52 -3.72 10.06
N CYS A 23 -41.57 -4.51 9.84
CA CYS A 23 -41.46 -5.81 9.17
C CYS A 23 -41.14 -5.70 7.68
N LYS A 24 -41.70 -4.72 6.97
CA LYS A 24 -41.40 -4.48 5.55
C LYS A 24 -39.98 -3.97 5.36
N VAL A 25 -39.57 -2.98 6.15
CA VAL A 25 -38.23 -2.38 6.07
C VAL A 25 -37.15 -3.41 6.36
N LEU A 26 -37.34 -4.25 7.39
CA LEU A 26 -36.41 -5.34 7.71
C LEU A 26 -36.39 -6.40 6.61
N SER A 27 -37.54 -6.81 6.08
CA SER A 27 -37.63 -7.79 4.97
C SER A 27 -36.86 -7.35 3.71
N ASP A 28 -36.94 -6.06 3.36
CA ASP A 28 -36.31 -5.54 2.14
C ASP A 28 -34.80 -5.34 2.31
N LEU A 29 -34.35 -4.86 3.47
CA LEU A 29 -32.92 -4.83 3.82
C LEU A 29 -32.29 -6.24 3.79
N TRP A 30 -33.02 -7.25 4.26
CA TRP A 30 -32.52 -8.62 4.36
C TRP A 30 -32.47 -9.39 3.03
N LYS A 31 -33.16 -8.93 1.98
CA LYS A 31 -33.02 -9.52 0.64
C LYS A 31 -31.71 -9.09 -0.03
N THR A 32 -31.31 -7.83 0.17
CA THR A 32 -30.11 -7.25 -0.45
C THR A 32 -28.81 -7.83 0.14
N ASP A 33 -28.79 -8.13 1.44
CA ASP A 33 -27.61 -8.68 2.12
C ASP A 33 -27.30 -10.14 1.78
N LYS A 34 -28.32 -10.97 1.48
CA LYS A 34 -28.12 -12.39 1.13
C LYS A 34 -27.26 -12.56 -0.12
N ASP A 35 -27.47 -11.70 -1.12
CA ASP A 35 -26.71 -11.73 -2.38
C ASP A 35 -25.31 -11.14 -2.21
N PHE A 36 -25.15 -10.13 -1.35
CA PHE A 36 -23.84 -9.52 -1.05
C PHE A 36 -22.92 -10.46 -0.25
N LEU A 37 -23.45 -11.14 0.76
CA LEU A 37 -22.70 -12.07 1.61
C LEU A 37 -22.32 -13.36 0.86
N ASN A 38 -23.18 -13.87 -0.02
CA ASN A 38 -22.84 -15.05 -0.83
C ASN A 38 -21.77 -14.74 -1.89
N LYS A 39 -21.78 -13.53 -2.46
CA LYS A 39 -20.80 -13.13 -3.48
C LYS A 39 -19.42 -12.77 -2.89
N SER A 40 -19.38 -12.31 -1.64
CA SER A 40 -18.13 -11.93 -0.97
C SER A 40 -17.35 -13.12 -0.39
N ILE A 41 -18.02 -14.25 -0.09
CA ILE A 41 -17.37 -15.45 0.47
C ILE A 41 -16.83 -16.38 -0.63
N ASP A 42 -17.47 -16.41 -1.81
CA ASP A 42 -17.08 -17.30 -2.92
C ASP A 42 -16.00 -16.75 -3.85
N ASN A 43 -15.62 -15.47 -3.70
CA ASN A 43 -14.42 -15.01 -4.38
C ASN A 43 -13.21 -15.54 -3.63
N ASP A 44 -12.42 -16.33 -4.34
CA ASP A 44 -11.10 -16.84 -4.01
C ASP A 44 -10.12 -15.66 -3.82
N VAL A 45 -10.39 -14.74 -2.88
CA VAL A 45 -9.60 -13.54 -2.58
C VAL A 45 -8.15 -13.96 -2.30
N SER A 46 -7.96 -15.14 -1.70
CA SER A 46 -6.66 -15.78 -1.49
C SER A 46 -5.91 -16.12 -2.80
N LYS A 47 -6.60 -16.47 -3.89
CA LYS A 47 -5.97 -16.65 -5.22
C LYS A 47 -5.64 -15.31 -5.88
N SER A 48 -6.55 -14.33 -5.83
CA SER A 48 -6.33 -13.02 -6.47
C SER A 48 -5.09 -12.29 -5.93
N PHE A 49 -4.78 -12.41 -4.63
CA PHE A 49 -3.60 -11.77 -4.05
C PHE A 49 -2.29 -12.54 -4.26
N LYS A 50 -2.33 -13.82 -4.65
CA LYS A 50 -1.11 -14.55 -5.03
C LYS A 50 -0.56 -14.10 -6.39
N GLU A 51 -1.38 -13.46 -7.23
CA GLU A 51 -1.02 -13.13 -8.61
C GLU A 51 0.02 -11.99 -8.75
N PHE A 52 0.33 -11.25 -7.68
CA PHE A 52 1.23 -10.08 -7.76
C PHE A 52 2.26 -10.02 -6.63
N ARG A 53 3.22 -10.95 -6.63
CA ARG A 53 4.36 -10.92 -5.69
C ARG A 53 5.63 -10.50 -6.37
N LEU A 54 6.17 -9.35 -5.97
CA LEU A 54 7.50 -8.94 -6.42
C LEU A 54 8.59 -9.92 -5.96
N SER A 55 8.41 -10.61 -4.82
CA SER A 55 9.38 -11.60 -4.31
C SER A 55 9.62 -12.77 -5.26
N ASP A 56 8.60 -13.18 -6.01
CA ASP A 56 8.71 -14.33 -6.92
C ASP A 56 9.57 -13.97 -8.14
N VAL A 57 9.43 -12.74 -8.62
CA VAL A 57 10.31 -12.16 -9.64
C VAL A 57 11.69 -11.86 -9.05
N ALA A 58 11.77 -11.28 -7.86
CA ALA A 58 13.03 -10.88 -7.23
C ALA A 58 13.97 -12.07 -7.00
N ARG A 59 13.44 -13.26 -6.70
CA ARG A 59 14.23 -14.50 -6.59
C ARG A 59 14.98 -14.86 -7.87
N SER A 60 14.48 -14.51 -9.06
CA SER A 60 15.21 -14.75 -10.32
C SER A 60 16.39 -13.80 -10.52
N TYR A 61 16.43 -12.68 -9.81
CA TYR A 61 17.55 -11.73 -9.85
C TYR A 61 18.68 -12.12 -8.89
N ARG A 62 18.56 -13.23 -8.16
CA ARG A 62 19.59 -13.69 -7.22
C ARG A 62 20.87 -13.98 -7.99
N SER A 63 21.89 -13.16 -7.76
CA SER A 63 23.16 -13.26 -8.47
C SER A 63 24.19 -13.99 -7.59
N PRO A 64 24.81 -15.09 -8.09
CA PRO A 64 25.97 -15.69 -7.44
C PRO A 64 27.27 -14.93 -7.74
N TYR A 65 27.24 -13.93 -8.64
CA TYR A 65 28.43 -13.28 -9.20
C TYR A 65 28.83 -11.96 -8.50
N GLY A 66 28.13 -11.54 -7.45
CA GLY A 66 28.53 -10.39 -6.65
C GLY A 66 29.81 -10.69 -5.87
N THR A 67 30.69 -9.70 -5.69
CA THR A 67 31.96 -9.80 -4.92
C THR A 67 31.75 -10.36 -3.50
N ASN A 68 30.56 -10.17 -2.93
CA ASN A 68 30.15 -10.64 -1.61
C ASN A 68 29.15 -11.82 -1.64
N GLY A 69 28.83 -12.37 -2.81
CA GLY A 69 27.90 -13.51 -2.97
C GLY A 69 26.58 -13.32 -2.22
N ALA A 70 26.35 -14.10 -1.16
CA ALA A 70 25.16 -14.03 -0.30
C ALA A 70 25.04 -12.73 0.52
N LEU A 71 26.13 -11.99 0.72
CA LEU A 71 26.16 -10.71 1.43
C LEU A 71 25.97 -9.50 0.49
N SER A 72 25.71 -9.72 -0.79
CA SER A 72 25.30 -8.64 -1.69
C SER A 72 23.99 -8.01 -1.19
N ILE A 73 23.92 -6.69 -1.16
CA ILE A 73 22.71 -5.96 -0.76
C ILE A 73 21.51 -6.37 -1.60
N LEU A 74 21.69 -6.66 -2.89
CA LEU A 74 20.63 -7.22 -3.72
C LEU A 74 20.05 -8.50 -3.12
N ASN A 75 20.90 -9.48 -2.77
CA ASN A 75 20.46 -10.76 -2.23
C ASN A 75 19.81 -10.58 -0.85
N GLN A 76 20.34 -9.70 -0.01
CA GLN A 76 19.75 -9.40 1.29
C GLN A 76 18.40 -8.67 1.19
N THR A 77 18.26 -7.71 0.27
CA THR A 77 16.98 -7.03 0.00
C THR A 77 15.95 -7.98 -0.60
N ILE A 78 16.36 -8.95 -1.42
CA ILE A 78 15.49 -10.04 -1.90
C ILE A 78 14.99 -10.86 -0.70
N ASP A 79 15.88 -11.21 0.24
CA ASP A 79 15.51 -11.98 1.43
C ASP A 79 14.56 -11.19 2.36
N ASP A 80 14.79 -9.89 2.52
CA ASP A 80 13.89 -8.99 3.26
C ASP A 80 12.51 -8.91 2.59
N LEU A 81 12.46 -8.78 1.27
CA LEU A 81 11.20 -8.74 0.50
C LEU A 81 10.40 -10.04 0.65
N VAL A 82 11.09 -11.20 0.62
CA VAL A 82 10.46 -12.51 0.88
C VAL A 82 9.88 -12.55 2.29
N GLN A 83 10.67 -12.16 3.31
CA GLN A 83 10.22 -12.15 4.70
C GLN A 83 9.01 -11.23 4.91
N ILE A 84 9.01 -10.05 4.29
CA ILE A 84 7.89 -9.10 4.35
C ILE A 84 6.62 -9.70 3.75
N HIS A 85 6.71 -10.30 2.56
CA HIS A 85 5.55 -10.94 1.94
C HIS A 85 5.03 -12.11 2.76
N ASP A 86 5.91 -12.98 3.27
CA ASP A 86 5.53 -14.12 4.09
C ASP A 86 4.84 -13.69 5.39
N PHE A 87 5.31 -12.61 6.02
CA PHE A 87 4.66 -12.01 7.19
C PHE A 87 3.25 -11.52 6.87
N ILE A 88 3.10 -10.74 5.78
CA ILE A 88 1.80 -10.20 5.35
C ILE A 88 0.82 -11.35 5.07
N ASP A 89 1.27 -12.42 4.43
CA ASP A 89 0.41 -13.58 4.16
C ASP A 89 -0.02 -14.34 5.41
N SER A 90 0.91 -14.53 6.36
CA SER A 90 0.58 -15.15 7.65
C SER A 90 -0.50 -14.35 8.37
N LYS A 91 -0.30 -13.02 8.46
CA LYS A 91 -1.28 -12.11 9.08
C LYS A 91 -2.61 -12.09 8.34
N ARG A 92 -2.59 -12.12 7.01
CA ARG A 92 -3.80 -12.18 6.19
C ARG A 92 -4.57 -13.47 6.44
N LYS A 93 -3.87 -14.61 6.55
CA LYS A 93 -4.50 -15.90 6.84
C LYS A 93 -5.19 -15.90 8.21
N GLU A 94 -4.52 -15.38 9.23
CA GLU A 94 -5.10 -15.20 10.58
C GLU A 94 -6.35 -14.32 10.53
N TRP A 95 -6.26 -13.16 9.87
CA TRP A 95 -7.36 -12.20 9.70
C TRP A 95 -8.56 -12.81 8.97
N LEU A 96 -8.35 -13.49 7.84
CA LEU A 96 -9.42 -14.14 7.08
C LEU A 96 -10.16 -15.20 7.89
N GLU A 97 -9.44 -15.95 8.73
CA GLU A 97 -10.05 -16.96 9.60
C GLU A 97 -10.96 -16.31 10.66
N GLN A 98 -10.51 -15.20 11.27
CA GLN A 98 -11.34 -14.44 12.21
C GLN A 98 -12.57 -13.83 11.53
N LEU A 99 -12.41 -13.23 10.34
CA LEU A 99 -13.54 -12.65 9.62
C LEU A 99 -14.58 -13.70 9.23
N LYS A 100 -14.15 -14.88 8.76
CA LYS A 100 -15.07 -15.99 8.46
C LYS A 100 -15.92 -16.35 9.67
N LYS A 101 -15.28 -16.52 10.84
CA LYS A 101 -15.98 -16.83 12.08
C LYS A 101 -17.02 -15.77 12.45
N ILE A 102 -16.68 -14.47 12.33
CA ILE A 102 -17.61 -13.37 12.62
C ILE A 102 -18.78 -13.36 11.63
N ILE A 103 -18.51 -13.56 10.34
CA ILE A 103 -19.53 -13.59 9.28
C ILE A 103 -20.48 -14.79 9.46
N GLU A 104 -19.95 -15.98 9.78
CA GLU A 104 -20.75 -17.17 10.06
C GLU A 104 -21.66 -16.95 11.28
N GLN A 105 -21.14 -16.39 12.37
CA GLN A 105 -21.93 -16.05 13.55
C GLN A 105 -23.04 -15.05 13.23
N ALA A 106 -22.75 -14.02 12.42
CA ALA A 106 -23.75 -13.05 12.00
C ALA A 106 -24.84 -13.68 11.14
N ARG A 107 -24.46 -14.55 10.19
CA ARG A 107 -25.37 -15.29 9.32
C ARG A 107 -26.28 -16.23 10.12
N ASP A 108 -25.74 -16.98 11.06
CA ASP A 108 -26.50 -17.93 11.88
C ASP A 108 -27.50 -17.21 12.79
N LYS A 109 -27.06 -16.11 13.41
CA LYS A 109 -27.93 -15.27 14.24
C LYS A 109 -29.06 -14.66 13.40
N GLN A 110 -28.75 -14.13 12.22
CA GLN A 110 -29.74 -13.59 11.30
C GLN A 110 -30.73 -14.66 10.81
N SER A 111 -30.23 -15.86 10.48
CA SER A 111 -31.06 -16.99 10.04
C SER A 111 -32.07 -17.40 11.11
N THR A 112 -31.60 -17.49 12.36
CA THR A 112 -32.44 -17.86 13.52
C THR A 112 -33.52 -16.81 13.76
N ILE A 113 -33.16 -15.53 13.82
CA ILE A 113 -34.12 -14.42 13.97
C ILE A 113 -35.15 -14.45 12.85
N ARG A 114 -34.71 -14.68 11.61
CA ARG A 114 -35.61 -14.71 10.45
C ARG A 114 -36.60 -15.86 10.55
N GLN A 115 -36.15 -17.05 10.90
CA GLN A 115 -37.01 -18.22 11.01
C GLN A 115 -38.08 -18.01 12.10
N THR A 116 -37.67 -17.61 13.30
CA THR A 116 -38.60 -17.40 14.42
C THR A 116 -39.62 -16.30 14.11
N MET A 117 -39.17 -15.18 13.54
CA MET A 117 -40.05 -14.06 13.18
C MET A 117 -41.05 -14.43 12.08
N THR A 118 -40.64 -15.27 11.11
CA THR A 118 -41.54 -15.71 10.03
C THR A 118 -42.61 -16.65 10.57
N GLU A 119 -42.24 -17.63 11.40
CA GLU A 119 -43.17 -18.57 12.00
C GLU A 119 -44.22 -17.87 12.89
N LEU A 120 -43.78 -16.94 13.75
CA LEU A 120 -44.69 -16.18 14.62
C LEU A 120 -45.62 -15.27 13.82
N ARG A 121 -45.12 -14.63 12.76
CA ARG A 121 -45.93 -13.83 11.84
C ARG A 121 -47.02 -14.67 11.17
N ASP A 122 -46.65 -15.82 10.62
CA ASP A 122 -47.61 -16.73 9.97
C ASP A 122 -48.69 -17.21 10.94
N ASN A 123 -48.32 -17.47 12.20
CA ASN A 123 -49.27 -17.85 13.24
C ASN A 123 -50.24 -16.72 13.58
N TYR A 124 -49.74 -15.48 13.70
CA TYR A 124 -50.58 -14.30 13.90
C TYR A 124 -51.53 -14.07 12.72
N GLU A 125 -51.04 -14.13 11.47
CA GLU A 125 -51.88 -13.97 10.27
C GLU A 125 -52.96 -15.06 10.19
N LYS A 126 -52.63 -16.32 10.55
CA LYS A 126 -53.61 -17.41 10.62
C LYS A 126 -54.68 -17.15 11.68
N ALA A 127 -54.29 -16.70 12.87
CA ALA A 127 -55.23 -16.38 13.95
C ALA A 127 -56.14 -15.21 13.56
N GLN A 128 -55.60 -14.20 12.88
CA GLN A 128 -56.36 -13.07 12.36
C GLN A 128 -57.41 -13.51 11.33
N ARG A 129 -57.05 -14.34 10.34
CA ARG A 129 -58.01 -14.85 9.33
C ARG A 129 -59.13 -15.68 9.96
N LYS A 130 -58.85 -16.43 11.03
CA LYS A 130 -59.87 -17.18 11.79
C LYS A 130 -60.87 -16.23 12.46
N LEU A 131 -60.39 -15.16 13.09
CA LEU A 131 -61.26 -14.14 13.69
C LEU A 131 -62.13 -13.46 12.62
N GLU A 132 -61.56 -13.05 11.50
CA GLU A 132 -62.30 -12.42 10.39
C GLU A 132 -63.42 -13.36 9.86
N THR A 133 -63.14 -14.67 9.81
CA THR A 133 -64.13 -15.68 9.41
C THR A 133 -65.23 -15.83 10.46
N ALA A 134 -64.88 -15.85 11.75
CA ALA A 134 -65.85 -15.91 12.85
C ALA A 134 -66.75 -14.66 12.88
N ASP A 135 -66.17 -13.47 12.72
CA ASP A 135 -66.90 -12.19 12.62
C ASP A 135 -67.87 -12.18 11.43
N ALA A 136 -67.41 -12.64 10.26
CA ALA A 136 -68.25 -12.73 9.07
C ALA A 136 -69.43 -13.70 9.26
N ASN A 137 -69.21 -14.83 9.94
CA ASN A 137 -70.25 -15.80 10.24
C ASN A 137 -71.27 -15.28 11.26
N LEU A 138 -70.81 -14.62 12.33
CA LEU A 138 -71.66 -13.98 13.32
C LEU A 138 -72.56 -12.91 12.67
N LYS A 139 -71.98 -12.02 11.86
CA LYS A 139 -72.72 -10.96 11.15
C LYS A 139 -73.75 -11.53 10.18
N LYS A 140 -73.40 -12.61 9.44
CA LYS A 140 -74.33 -13.32 8.56
C LYS A 140 -75.50 -13.95 9.33
N PHE A 141 -75.23 -14.55 10.48
CA PHE A 141 -76.27 -15.16 11.32
C PHE A 141 -77.24 -14.10 11.88
N GLN A 142 -76.70 -13.00 12.43
CA GLN A 142 -77.50 -11.87 12.94
C GLN A 142 -78.39 -11.24 11.86
N SER A 143 -77.94 -11.20 10.60
CA SER A 143 -78.75 -10.69 9.48
C SER A 143 -79.87 -11.62 9.01
N ARG A 144 -79.85 -12.91 9.38
CA ARG A 144 -80.89 -13.90 9.07
C ARG A 144 -81.93 -13.93 10.20
N SER A 145 -82.75 -12.89 10.28
CA SER A 145 -83.82 -12.76 11.30
C SER A 145 -84.99 -13.76 11.15
N ASP A 146 -85.04 -14.53 10.06
CA ASP A 146 -86.23 -15.32 9.71
C ASP A 146 -85.98 -16.84 9.85
N ARG A 147 -86.83 -17.50 10.67
CA ARG A 147 -87.13 -18.96 10.71
C ARG A 147 -86.47 -19.84 11.79
N LEU A 148 -86.24 -19.35 13.01
CA LEU A 148 -85.93 -20.19 14.18
C LEU A 148 -86.85 -19.85 15.36
N THR A 149 -87.13 -20.83 16.22
CA THR A 149 -87.75 -20.56 17.53
C THR A 149 -86.80 -19.68 18.36
N LEU A 150 -87.35 -18.72 19.12
CA LEU A 150 -86.57 -17.71 19.84
C LEU A 150 -85.43 -18.32 20.68
N ALA A 151 -85.71 -19.43 21.39
CA ALA A 151 -84.72 -20.16 22.19
C ALA A 151 -83.58 -20.80 21.37
N ASN A 152 -83.86 -21.35 20.18
CA ASN A 152 -82.83 -21.95 19.33
C ASN A 152 -81.99 -20.89 18.62
N PHE A 153 -82.56 -19.71 18.37
CA PHE A 153 -81.82 -18.57 17.84
C PHE A 153 -80.84 -18.01 18.87
N ASP A 154 -81.29 -17.81 20.12
CA ASP A 154 -80.47 -17.30 21.21
C ASP A 154 -79.31 -18.22 21.57
N GLU A 155 -79.53 -19.54 21.56
CA GLU A 155 -78.46 -20.52 21.85
C GLU A 155 -77.39 -20.51 20.75
N ARG A 156 -77.80 -20.52 19.48
CA ARG A 156 -76.86 -20.47 18.35
C ARG A 156 -76.11 -19.15 18.26
N LEU A 157 -76.74 -18.05 18.67
CA LEU A 157 -76.09 -16.75 18.77
C LEU A 157 -74.97 -16.79 19.83
N ARG A 158 -75.24 -17.33 21.02
CA ARG A 158 -74.23 -17.50 22.08
C ARG A 158 -73.06 -18.37 21.62
N GLU A 159 -73.33 -19.50 20.96
CA GLU A 159 -72.25 -20.35 20.41
C GLU A 159 -71.34 -19.59 19.43
N LEU A 160 -71.91 -18.75 18.55
CA LEU A 160 -71.12 -17.96 17.60
C LEU A 160 -70.34 -16.83 18.28
N GLU A 161 -70.90 -16.22 19.33
CA GLU A 161 -70.22 -15.24 20.18
C GLU A 161 -69.05 -15.88 20.94
N ASP A 162 -69.23 -17.07 21.50
CA ASP A 162 -68.18 -17.83 22.17
C ASP A 162 -67.03 -18.18 21.21
N ILE A 163 -67.34 -18.69 20.01
CA ILE A 163 -66.33 -18.98 18.97
C ILE A 163 -65.56 -17.71 18.58
N ARG A 164 -66.27 -16.57 18.45
CA ARG A 164 -65.65 -15.28 18.14
C ARG A 164 -64.71 -14.84 19.25
N THR A 165 -65.15 -14.88 20.51
CA THR A 165 -64.32 -14.49 21.65
C THR A 165 -63.10 -15.38 21.81
N GLU A 166 -63.21 -16.69 21.57
CA GLU A 166 -62.08 -17.63 21.55
C GLU A 166 -61.09 -17.26 20.43
N CYS A 167 -61.58 -16.97 19.22
CA CYS A 167 -60.74 -16.51 18.11
C CYS A 167 -60.04 -15.18 18.42
N GLU A 168 -60.72 -14.25 19.09
CA GLU A 168 -60.17 -12.95 19.49
C GLU A 168 -59.07 -13.11 20.54
N GLN A 169 -59.28 -13.98 21.53
CA GLN A 169 -58.26 -14.33 22.52
C GLN A 169 -57.04 -14.99 21.87
N ALA A 170 -57.25 -15.94 20.96
CA ALA A 170 -56.16 -16.60 20.23
C ALA A 170 -55.35 -15.63 19.36
N ARG A 171 -56.01 -14.65 18.71
CA ARG A 171 -55.34 -13.58 17.96
C ARG A 171 -54.52 -12.67 18.88
N THR A 172 -55.11 -12.27 20.01
CA THR A 172 -54.45 -11.38 20.98
C THR A 172 -53.21 -12.06 21.57
N LEU A 173 -53.31 -13.33 21.97
CA LEU A 173 -52.17 -14.12 22.42
C LEU A 173 -51.08 -14.21 21.35
N SER A 174 -51.43 -14.51 20.09
CA SER A 174 -50.46 -14.60 19.00
C SER A 174 -49.76 -13.25 18.74
N ARG A 175 -50.50 -12.14 18.83
CA ARG A 175 -49.96 -10.78 18.70
C ARG A 175 -48.98 -10.46 19.83
N ASP A 176 -49.32 -10.81 21.06
CA ASP A 176 -48.51 -10.49 22.23
C ASP A 176 -47.21 -11.32 22.24
N ILE A 177 -47.27 -12.60 21.82
CA ILE A 177 -46.08 -13.44 21.58
C ILE A 177 -45.19 -12.82 20.50
N TYR A 178 -45.78 -12.45 19.36
CA TYR A 178 -45.03 -11.82 18.26
C TYR A 178 -44.38 -10.50 18.67
N SER A 179 -45.11 -9.66 19.39
CA SER A 179 -44.60 -8.37 19.88
C SER A 179 -43.46 -8.57 20.88
N THR A 180 -43.59 -9.55 21.78
CA THR A 180 -42.55 -9.88 22.75
C THR A 180 -41.24 -10.29 22.07
N GLU A 181 -41.30 -11.18 21.07
CA GLU A 181 -40.08 -11.58 20.36
C GLU A 181 -39.51 -10.44 19.52
N THR A 182 -40.35 -9.58 18.93
CA THR A 182 -39.91 -8.37 18.22
C THR A 182 -39.11 -7.45 19.14
N TYR A 183 -39.62 -7.19 20.34
CA TYR A 183 -38.92 -6.36 21.33
C TYR A 183 -37.61 -7.00 21.80
N LYS A 184 -37.58 -8.32 21.94
CA LYS A 184 -36.36 -9.04 22.27
C LYS A 184 -35.29 -8.89 21.19
N VAL A 185 -35.65 -9.05 19.91
CA VAL A 185 -34.74 -8.81 18.78
C VAL A 185 -34.21 -7.36 18.81
N SER A 186 -35.09 -6.38 19.01
CA SER A 186 -34.67 -4.97 19.11
C SER A 186 -33.75 -4.71 20.30
N SER A 187 -33.99 -5.37 21.45
CA SER A 187 -33.11 -5.27 22.61
C SER A 187 -31.71 -5.86 22.39
N GLU A 188 -31.58 -6.80 21.44
CA GLU A 188 -30.30 -7.41 21.07
C GLU A 188 -29.49 -6.58 20.06
N GLU A 189 -30.04 -5.50 19.49
CA GLU A 189 -29.38 -4.65 18.49
C GLU A 189 -28.00 -4.18 18.93
N HIS A 190 -27.88 -3.75 20.19
CA HIS A 190 -26.60 -3.32 20.75
C HIS A 190 -25.59 -4.47 20.77
N SER A 191 -26.00 -5.66 21.21
CA SER A 191 -25.12 -6.83 21.26
C SER A 191 -24.69 -7.28 19.88
N ILE A 192 -25.58 -7.25 18.88
CA ILE A 192 -25.27 -7.60 17.49
C ILE A 192 -24.23 -6.60 16.94
N THR A 193 -24.49 -5.30 17.13
CA THR A 193 -23.61 -4.24 16.64
C THR A 193 -22.20 -4.36 17.22
N VAL A 194 -22.09 -4.53 18.54
CA VAL A 194 -20.78 -4.60 19.20
C VAL A 194 -20.05 -5.91 18.87
N LYS A 195 -20.71 -7.07 19.00
CA LYS A 195 -20.03 -8.37 18.89
C LYS A 195 -19.75 -8.80 17.46
N LEU A 196 -20.50 -8.29 16.49
CA LEU A 196 -20.36 -8.72 15.09
C LEU A 196 -19.81 -7.58 14.23
N PHE A 197 -20.53 -6.46 14.13
CA PHE A 197 -20.17 -5.41 13.16
C PHE A 197 -18.94 -4.60 13.60
N TYR A 198 -18.91 -4.14 14.85
CA TYR A 198 -17.74 -3.45 15.38
C TYR A 198 -16.54 -4.40 15.46
N GLN A 199 -16.73 -5.65 15.89
CA GLN A 199 -15.65 -6.64 15.92
C GLN A 199 -15.07 -6.88 14.52
N TYR A 200 -15.90 -6.99 13.49
CA TYR A 200 -15.44 -7.10 12.11
C TYR A 200 -14.52 -5.94 11.71
N LEU A 201 -14.97 -4.70 11.93
CA LEU A 201 -14.20 -3.50 11.62
C LEU A 201 -12.91 -3.42 12.46
N TYR A 202 -12.97 -3.86 13.71
CA TYR A 202 -11.82 -3.91 14.60
C TYR A 202 -10.75 -4.87 14.07
N GLU A 203 -11.12 -6.09 13.69
CA GLU A 203 -10.19 -7.08 13.12
C GLU A 203 -9.58 -6.58 11.79
N GLU A 204 -10.39 -5.93 10.95
CA GLU A 204 -9.91 -5.29 9.72
C GLU A 204 -8.87 -4.20 9.99
N ASN A 205 -9.15 -3.30 10.92
CA ASN A 205 -8.21 -2.26 11.31
C ASN A 205 -6.93 -2.83 11.95
N GLN A 206 -7.03 -3.91 12.75
CA GLN A 206 -5.86 -4.55 13.35
C GLN A 206 -4.91 -5.15 12.30
N PHE A 207 -5.45 -5.84 11.28
CA PHE A 207 -4.65 -6.38 10.19
C PHE A 207 -3.82 -5.30 9.48
N TYR A 208 -4.44 -4.18 9.08
CA TYR A 208 -3.71 -3.11 8.40
C TYR A 208 -2.68 -2.43 9.32
N ASN A 209 -3.00 -2.24 10.60
CA ASN A 209 -2.06 -1.66 11.56
C ASN A 209 -0.84 -2.56 11.80
N ASP A 210 -1.02 -3.87 11.90
CA ASP A 210 0.08 -4.82 12.07
C ASP A 210 1.02 -4.82 10.85
N VAL A 211 0.46 -4.85 9.64
CA VAL A 211 1.24 -4.75 8.40
C VAL A 211 1.98 -3.41 8.33
N SER A 212 1.29 -2.31 8.62
CA SER A 212 1.89 -0.97 8.60
C SER A 212 3.04 -0.84 9.60
N LYS A 213 2.87 -1.34 10.83
CA LYS A 213 3.92 -1.33 11.86
C LYS A 213 5.14 -2.15 11.44
N TYR A 214 4.91 -3.35 10.89
CA TYR A 214 5.99 -4.20 10.43
C TYR A 214 6.79 -3.56 9.31
N LEU A 215 6.12 -3.03 8.27
CA LEU A 215 6.78 -2.30 7.19
C LEU A 215 7.54 -1.08 7.69
N SER A 216 6.93 -0.30 8.59
CA SER A 216 7.57 0.89 9.18
C SER A 216 8.82 0.55 9.99
N SER A 217 8.93 -0.67 10.53
CA SER A 217 10.14 -1.14 11.20
C SER A 217 11.22 -1.61 10.22
N LYS A 218 10.84 -2.24 9.11
CA LYS A 218 11.76 -2.86 8.15
C LYS A 218 12.32 -1.89 7.12
N MET A 219 11.53 -0.89 6.70
CA MET A 219 11.97 0.09 5.69
C MET A 219 13.23 0.85 6.11
N PRO A 220 13.35 1.39 7.34
CA PRO A 220 14.57 2.09 7.76
C PRO A 220 15.81 1.19 7.77
N GLU A 221 15.65 -0.09 8.14
CA GLU A 221 16.75 -1.08 8.12
C GLU A 221 17.27 -1.34 6.69
N ILE A 222 16.37 -1.34 5.70
CA ILE A 222 16.73 -1.51 4.29
C ILE A 222 17.36 -0.22 3.75
N GLU A 223 16.78 0.94 4.05
CA GLU A 223 17.29 2.25 3.65
C GLU A 223 18.71 2.48 4.17
N GLN A 224 18.94 2.28 5.47
CA GLN A 224 20.25 2.41 6.08
C GLN A 224 21.29 1.49 5.43
N ARG A 225 20.87 0.28 5.01
CA ARG A 225 21.76 -0.68 4.35
C ARG A 225 22.12 -0.27 2.93
N ILE A 226 21.17 0.29 2.19
CA ILE A 226 21.41 0.85 0.85
C ILE A 226 22.31 2.09 0.95
N GLU A 227 22.09 2.94 1.95
CA GLU A 227 22.91 4.12 2.19
C GLU A 227 24.34 3.76 2.56
N ASN A 228 24.52 2.73 3.39
CA ASN A 228 25.83 2.24 3.83
C ASN A 228 26.50 1.27 2.83
N ASP A 229 25.91 1.04 1.65
CA ASP A 229 26.57 0.23 0.61
C ASP A 229 27.86 0.91 0.14
N GLU A 230 28.96 0.17 0.26
CA GLU A 230 30.27 0.57 -0.25
C GLU A 230 30.33 0.46 -1.80
N LEU A 231 29.47 -0.37 -2.41
CA LEU A 231 29.43 -0.64 -3.84
C LEU A 231 28.41 0.27 -4.56
N ILE A 232 28.72 1.57 -4.61
CA ILE A 232 27.96 2.54 -5.41
C ILE A 232 28.36 2.39 -6.90
N PRO A 233 27.42 2.45 -7.86
CA PRO A 233 27.79 2.63 -9.27
C PRO A 233 28.62 3.90 -9.43
N LEU A 234 29.87 3.77 -9.90
CA LEU A 234 30.82 4.88 -9.88
C LEU A 234 30.66 5.80 -11.10
N PHE A 235 30.40 5.24 -12.27
CA PHE A 235 30.20 6.01 -13.49
C PHE A 235 28.77 6.58 -13.52
N GLY A 236 28.63 7.87 -13.84
CA GLY A 236 27.32 8.54 -13.87
C GLY A 236 26.79 9.03 -12.51
N TYR A 237 27.60 8.96 -11.45
CA TYR A 237 27.19 9.32 -10.09
C TYR A 237 27.93 10.55 -9.58
N ASP A 238 27.29 11.28 -8.67
CA ASP A 238 27.77 12.58 -8.18
C ASP A 238 29.12 12.45 -7.44
N LEU A 239 30.07 13.30 -7.81
CA LEU A 239 31.41 13.34 -7.24
C LEU A 239 31.39 13.64 -5.74
N VAL A 240 30.48 14.50 -5.28
CA VAL A 240 30.35 14.84 -3.85
C VAL A 240 30.01 13.60 -3.04
N LYS A 241 29.05 12.81 -3.52
CA LYS A 241 28.62 11.57 -2.85
C LYS A 241 29.72 10.51 -2.82
N HIS A 242 30.53 10.41 -3.88
CA HIS A 242 31.71 9.53 -3.89
C HIS A 242 32.70 9.89 -2.78
N CYS A 243 33.02 11.17 -2.64
CA CYS A 243 33.97 11.64 -1.64
C CYS A 243 33.40 11.55 -0.21
N SER A 244 32.09 11.79 -0.01
CA SER A 244 31.48 11.69 1.32
C SER A 244 31.33 10.25 1.83
N LYS A 245 31.08 9.26 0.96
CA LYS A 245 30.90 7.86 1.38
C LYS A 245 32.22 7.16 1.73
N ARG A 246 33.33 7.56 1.10
CA ARG A 246 34.65 6.96 1.32
C ARG A 246 35.45 7.80 2.30
N SER A 247 35.19 7.63 3.60
CA SER A 247 35.74 8.43 4.72
C SER A 247 37.28 8.56 4.77
N GLU A 248 38.03 7.77 3.98
CA GLU A 248 39.49 7.74 3.99
C GLU A 248 40.16 8.36 2.75
N ASN A 249 39.41 8.73 1.69
CA ASN A 249 40.02 9.25 0.46
C ASN A 249 39.31 10.50 -0.06
N LEU A 250 40.08 11.59 -0.20
CA LEU A 250 39.62 12.88 -0.73
C LEU A 250 39.32 12.85 -2.24
N ILE A 251 39.74 11.79 -2.94
CA ILE A 251 39.68 11.65 -4.39
C ILE A 251 38.78 10.47 -4.76
N ALA A 252 37.91 10.65 -5.75
CA ALA A 252 37.05 9.58 -6.24
C ALA A 252 37.85 8.39 -6.80
N TYR A 253 37.45 7.18 -6.42
CA TYR A 253 38.16 5.93 -6.76
C TYR A 253 38.48 5.75 -8.25
N PRO A 254 37.56 6.05 -9.22
CA PRO A 254 37.90 5.96 -10.64
C PRO A 254 39.05 6.89 -11.06
N ILE A 255 39.12 8.09 -10.47
CA ILE A 255 40.20 9.05 -10.73
C ILE A 255 41.50 8.50 -10.14
N GLU A 256 41.46 8.06 -8.88
CA GLU A 256 42.63 7.55 -8.15
C GLU A 256 43.27 6.36 -8.88
N ILE A 257 42.46 5.37 -9.29
CA ILE A 257 42.94 4.20 -10.04
C ILE A 257 43.52 4.61 -11.39
N CYS A 258 42.80 5.44 -12.16
CA CYS A 258 43.27 5.80 -13.50
C CYS A 258 44.57 6.61 -13.46
N ILE A 259 44.71 7.57 -12.54
CA ILE A 259 45.95 8.37 -12.41
C ILE A 259 47.12 7.47 -12.04
N ARG A 260 46.94 6.57 -11.07
CA ARG A 260 48.01 5.68 -10.63
C ARG A 260 48.47 4.72 -11.73
N LEU A 261 47.52 4.14 -12.47
CA LEU A 261 47.87 3.31 -13.63
C LEU A 261 48.65 4.09 -14.71
N LEU A 262 48.50 5.42 -14.74
CA LEU A 262 49.18 6.29 -15.70
C LEU A 262 50.50 6.88 -15.19
N GLU A 263 50.82 6.82 -13.89
CA GLU A 263 52.00 7.49 -13.30
C GLU A 263 53.30 7.17 -14.04
N ASN A 264 53.49 5.91 -14.44
CA ASN A 264 54.70 5.45 -15.14
C ASN A 264 54.62 5.59 -16.67
N SER A 265 53.53 6.16 -17.20
CA SER A 265 53.25 6.26 -18.64
C SER A 265 52.89 7.68 -19.09
N LEU A 266 53.15 8.69 -18.26
CA LEU A 266 52.89 10.09 -18.59
C LEU A 266 53.71 10.61 -19.79
N ASN A 267 54.85 9.97 -20.07
CA ASN A 267 55.72 10.30 -21.20
C ASN A 267 55.26 9.67 -22.53
N GLU A 268 54.19 8.86 -22.53
CA GLU A 268 53.67 8.18 -23.71
C GLU A 268 53.11 9.20 -24.73
N GLU A 269 53.58 9.13 -25.98
CA GLU A 269 53.14 10.08 -27.01
C GLU A 269 51.66 9.91 -27.31
N GLY A 270 50.91 11.01 -27.30
CA GLY A 270 49.50 10.98 -27.66
C GLY A 270 48.64 10.20 -26.66
N LEU A 271 49.07 10.06 -25.40
CA LEU A 271 48.40 9.31 -24.34
C LEU A 271 46.86 9.49 -24.30
N PHE A 272 46.40 10.74 -24.41
CA PHE A 272 44.97 11.08 -24.42
C PHE A 272 44.36 11.24 -25.83
N ARG A 273 45.18 11.22 -26.89
CA ARG A 273 44.77 11.38 -28.29
C ARG A 273 44.52 10.04 -28.98
N ILE A 274 45.35 9.04 -28.70
CA ILE A 274 45.25 7.71 -29.29
C ILE A 274 44.05 6.98 -28.70
N ALA A 275 43.29 6.29 -29.56
CA ALA A 275 42.12 5.52 -29.15
C ALA A 275 42.55 4.25 -28.41
N PRO A 276 41.89 3.88 -27.30
CA PRO A 276 42.19 2.63 -26.60
C PRO A 276 41.65 1.42 -27.36
N SER A 277 42.03 0.22 -26.92
CA SER A 277 41.20 -0.96 -27.16
C SER A 277 39.88 -0.82 -26.40
N HIS A 278 38.77 -0.60 -27.12
CA HIS A 278 37.45 -0.41 -26.52
C HIS A 278 36.98 -1.61 -25.68
N GLY A 279 37.35 -2.84 -26.06
CA GLY A 279 37.03 -4.03 -25.27
C GLY A 279 37.72 -4.01 -23.90
N LYS A 280 39.02 -3.68 -23.88
CA LYS A 280 39.80 -3.50 -22.65
C LYS A 280 39.28 -2.33 -21.81
N GLN A 281 38.88 -1.22 -22.44
CA GLN A 281 38.28 -0.07 -21.76
C GLN A 281 36.97 -0.44 -21.06
N LYS A 282 36.04 -1.14 -21.75
CA LYS A 282 34.79 -1.62 -21.14
C LYS A 282 35.05 -2.58 -19.97
N LYS A 283 36.05 -3.45 -20.09
CA LYS A 283 36.48 -4.34 -18.99
C LYS A 283 36.97 -3.53 -17.79
N LEU A 284 37.88 -2.58 -18.00
CA LEU A 284 38.41 -1.71 -16.95
C LEU A 284 37.31 -0.90 -16.25
N VAL A 285 36.33 -0.37 -17.01
CA VAL A 285 35.14 0.31 -16.44
C VAL A 285 34.36 -0.62 -15.51
N SER A 286 34.11 -1.87 -15.92
CA SER A 286 33.43 -2.86 -15.07
C SER A 286 34.24 -3.24 -13.83
N GLU A 287 35.56 -3.40 -13.96
CA GLU A 287 36.46 -3.69 -12.84
C GLU A 287 36.51 -2.54 -11.83
N ILE A 288 36.51 -1.29 -12.31
CA ILE A 288 36.43 -0.10 -11.45
C ILE A 288 35.06 -0.04 -10.74
N ASN A 289 33.95 -0.27 -11.44
CA ASN A 289 32.61 -0.30 -10.84
C ASN A 289 32.46 -1.38 -9.75
N LEU A 290 33.15 -2.50 -9.89
CA LEU A 290 33.21 -3.55 -8.86
C LEU A 290 34.24 -3.25 -7.76
N GLN A 291 35.04 -2.18 -7.90
CA GLN A 291 36.11 -1.78 -6.99
C GLN A 291 37.14 -2.89 -6.70
N ILE A 292 37.42 -3.75 -7.68
CA ILE A 292 38.30 -4.92 -7.51
C ILE A 292 39.77 -4.65 -7.83
N ILE A 293 40.11 -3.44 -8.29
CA ILE A 293 41.49 -3.09 -8.64
C ILE A 293 42.20 -2.59 -7.38
N ASP A 294 43.24 -3.32 -6.99
CA ASP A 294 44.07 -2.93 -5.85
C ASP A 294 44.88 -1.66 -6.21
N LYS A 295 45.14 -0.84 -5.20
CA LYS A 295 45.97 0.35 -5.33
C LYS A 295 47.40 -0.01 -5.74
N ALA A 296 47.89 -1.21 -5.47
CA ALA A 296 49.21 -1.65 -5.90
C ALA A 296 49.29 -2.15 -7.36
N SER A 297 48.14 -2.35 -8.03
CA SER A 297 48.11 -2.97 -9.36
C SER A 297 48.77 -2.11 -10.44
N THR A 298 49.56 -2.73 -11.31
CA THR A 298 50.21 -2.07 -12.45
C THR A 298 49.56 -2.41 -13.80
N LEU A 299 49.81 -1.58 -14.82
CA LEU A 299 49.33 -1.82 -16.19
C LEU A 299 49.74 -3.21 -16.73
N SER A 300 50.96 -3.65 -16.41
CA SER A 300 51.50 -4.93 -16.86
C SER A 300 50.77 -6.13 -16.25
N GLU A 301 50.41 -6.04 -14.97
CA GLU A 301 49.66 -7.09 -14.25
C GLU A 301 48.23 -7.22 -14.79
N LEU A 302 47.62 -6.09 -15.13
CA LEU A 302 46.25 -6.03 -15.65
C LEU A 302 46.15 -6.22 -17.18
N ASN A 303 47.29 -6.32 -17.88
CA ASN A 303 47.39 -6.43 -19.33
C ASN A 303 46.69 -5.27 -20.09
N TYR A 304 46.83 -4.04 -19.56
CA TYR A 304 46.28 -2.83 -20.15
C TYR A 304 47.37 -1.96 -20.78
N ASP A 305 47.06 -1.40 -21.94
CA ASP A 305 47.90 -0.39 -22.59
C ASP A 305 47.61 0.98 -21.96
N PRO A 306 48.56 1.93 -21.89
CA PRO A 306 48.37 3.23 -21.22
C PRO A 306 47.16 4.04 -21.71
N HIS A 307 46.77 3.88 -22.97
CA HIS A 307 45.60 4.55 -23.55
C HIS A 307 44.28 4.08 -22.92
N VAL A 308 44.22 2.88 -22.34
CA VAL A 308 43.02 2.30 -21.73
C VAL A 308 42.58 3.09 -20.50
N PRO A 309 43.39 3.23 -19.41
CA PRO A 309 43.02 4.08 -18.28
C PRO A 309 42.90 5.57 -18.66
N ALA A 310 43.68 6.08 -19.62
CA ALA A 310 43.53 7.45 -20.11
C ALA A 310 42.13 7.69 -20.73
N SER A 311 41.61 6.72 -21.49
CA SER A 311 40.27 6.80 -22.06
C SER A 311 39.17 6.55 -21.03
N THR A 312 39.39 5.65 -20.08
CA THR A 312 38.45 5.41 -18.96
C THR A 312 38.31 6.64 -18.08
N LEU A 313 39.40 7.36 -17.79
CA LEU A 313 39.36 8.63 -17.05
C LEU A 313 38.56 9.69 -17.80
N LYS A 314 38.78 9.83 -19.12
CA LYS A 314 37.98 10.74 -19.96
C LYS A 314 36.49 10.39 -19.92
N GLN A 315 36.18 9.09 -19.99
CA GLN A 315 34.79 8.62 -19.93
C GLN A 315 34.15 8.98 -18.58
N TYR A 316 34.83 8.70 -17.48
CA TYR A 316 34.36 9.03 -16.14
C TYR A 316 34.02 10.51 -15.99
N LEU A 317 34.97 11.39 -16.35
CA LEU A 317 34.79 12.83 -16.22
C LEU A 317 33.66 13.38 -17.11
N ARG A 318 33.42 12.78 -18.27
CA ARG A 318 32.33 13.17 -19.18
C ARG A 318 30.95 12.71 -18.70
N GLU A 319 30.90 11.60 -17.96
CA GLU A 319 29.67 11.00 -17.47
C GLU A 319 29.24 11.57 -16.11
N LEU A 320 30.05 12.42 -15.47
CA LEU A 320 29.67 13.07 -14.22
C LEU A 320 28.40 13.93 -14.41
N PRO A 321 27.40 13.81 -13.51
CA PRO A 321 26.17 14.62 -13.58
C PRO A 321 26.43 16.13 -13.50
N ASP A 322 27.43 16.52 -12.71
CA ASP A 322 27.99 17.87 -12.70
C ASP A 322 29.47 17.78 -13.12
N CYS A 323 29.88 18.67 -14.01
CA CYS A 323 31.25 18.68 -14.51
C CYS A 323 32.23 18.94 -13.36
N LEU A 324 33.51 18.59 -13.51
CA LEU A 324 34.51 18.73 -12.45
C LEU A 324 34.66 20.18 -11.94
N LEU A 325 34.39 21.17 -12.81
CA LEU A 325 34.40 22.58 -12.44
C LEU A 325 33.13 23.02 -11.70
N THR A 326 32.13 22.14 -11.57
CA THR A 326 30.80 22.37 -11.00
C THR A 326 30.02 23.50 -11.67
N ASN A 327 28.71 23.35 -11.78
CA ASN A 327 27.86 24.42 -12.31
C ASN A 327 27.94 25.70 -11.46
N ALA A 328 28.26 25.57 -10.17
CA ALA A 328 28.40 26.68 -9.24
C ALA A 328 29.60 27.60 -9.54
N LEU A 329 30.72 27.06 -10.04
CA LEU A 329 31.93 27.85 -10.33
C LEU A 329 32.04 28.21 -11.82
N LEU A 330 31.10 27.75 -12.66
CA LEU A 330 31.13 28.02 -14.10
C LEU A 330 31.04 29.52 -14.44
N SER A 331 30.27 30.30 -13.68
CA SER A 331 30.21 31.77 -13.82
C SER A 331 31.58 32.40 -13.55
N GLN A 332 32.20 32.03 -12.44
CA GLN A 332 33.53 32.50 -12.04
C GLN A 332 34.60 32.10 -13.09
N TRP A 333 34.47 30.93 -13.70
CA TRP A 333 35.38 30.48 -14.74
C TRP A 333 35.22 31.27 -16.06
N ASN A 334 33.98 31.58 -16.44
CA ASN A 334 33.71 32.45 -17.59
C ASN A 334 34.24 33.88 -17.38
N ASP A 335 34.16 34.38 -16.15
CA ASP A 335 34.71 35.68 -15.77
C ASP A 335 36.24 35.69 -15.97
N VAL A 336 36.96 34.61 -15.66
CA VAL A 336 38.42 34.51 -15.90
C VAL A 336 38.78 34.55 -17.39
N ILE A 337 37.99 33.90 -18.25
CA ILE A 337 38.19 33.97 -19.71
C ILE A 337 38.00 35.41 -20.20
N SER A 338 37.04 36.13 -19.64
CA SER A 338 36.80 37.54 -19.99
C SER A 338 37.97 38.44 -19.58
N ILE A 339 38.63 38.15 -18.45
CA ILE A 339 39.86 38.83 -18.02
C ILE A 339 40.98 38.60 -19.05
N ARG A 340 41.17 37.36 -19.52
CA ARG A 340 42.16 37.03 -20.56
C ARG A 340 41.90 37.76 -21.89
N LEU A 341 40.65 37.90 -22.31
CA LEU A 341 40.31 38.59 -23.56
C LEU A 341 40.49 40.11 -23.45
N SER A 342 40.17 40.68 -22.29
CA SER A 342 40.38 42.11 -22.03
C SER A 342 41.87 42.49 -22.05
N SER A 343 42.76 41.67 -21.46
CA SER A 343 44.21 41.94 -21.46
C SER A 343 44.87 41.76 -22.84
N ILE A 344 44.39 40.81 -23.66
CA ILE A 344 44.87 40.60 -25.04
C ILE A 344 44.45 41.77 -25.96
N SER A 345 43.25 42.32 -25.79
CA SER A 345 42.80 43.49 -26.58
C SER A 345 43.58 44.78 -26.28
N THR A 346 44.31 44.83 -25.16
CA THR A 346 45.08 46.01 -24.74
C THR A 346 46.58 45.96 -25.05
N ASN A 347 47.15 44.81 -25.45
CA ASN A 347 48.59 44.68 -25.67
C ASN A 347 48.92 43.98 -27.00
N SER A 348 49.21 44.80 -28.03
CA SER A 348 49.74 44.36 -29.33
C SER A 348 51.27 44.27 -29.36
N ASN A 349 51.95 44.07 -28.22
CA ASN A 349 53.40 43.91 -28.17
C ASN A 349 53.79 42.85 -27.12
N GLY A 350 54.49 41.82 -27.58
CA GLY A 350 55.53 41.15 -26.80
C GLY A 350 55.08 40.16 -25.73
N ILE A 351 55.53 38.92 -25.93
CA ILE A 351 55.43 37.75 -25.05
C ILE A 351 56.18 38.03 -23.74
N GLU A 352 55.51 38.51 -22.68
CA GLU A 352 56.13 38.59 -21.34
C GLU A 352 55.17 38.46 -20.13
N ASN A 353 53.89 38.13 -20.32
CA ASN A 353 52.86 38.18 -19.25
C ASN A 353 52.23 36.84 -18.82
N ASP A 354 52.76 35.69 -19.26
CA ASP A 354 52.17 34.40 -18.87
C ASP A 354 52.41 34.03 -17.39
N LEU A 355 53.50 34.49 -16.76
CA LEU A 355 53.79 34.23 -15.34
C LEU A 355 52.85 35.01 -14.39
N THR A 356 52.53 36.27 -14.70
CA THR A 356 51.61 37.09 -13.90
C THR A 356 50.17 36.60 -13.99
N TYR A 357 49.76 36.07 -15.15
CA TYR A 357 48.45 35.43 -15.32
C TYR A 357 48.31 34.16 -14.48
N TYR A 358 49.34 33.30 -14.49
CA TYR A 358 49.33 32.06 -13.70
C TYR A 358 49.34 32.34 -12.20
N GLU A 359 50.16 33.29 -11.73
CA GLU A 359 50.20 33.71 -10.32
C GLU A 359 48.90 34.40 -9.87
N THR A 360 48.21 35.14 -10.75
CA THR A 360 46.91 35.77 -10.44
C THR A 360 45.80 34.72 -10.30
N ILE A 361 45.75 33.72 -11.18
CA ILE A 361 44.80 32.59 -11.03
C ILE A 361 45.14 31.78 -9.78
N LYS A 362 46.42 31.54 -9.51
CA LYS A 362 46.87 30.75 -8.37
C LYS A 362 46.53 31.43 -7.03
N THR A 363 46.68 32.75 -6.94
CA THR A 363 46.34 33.54 -5.75
C THR A 363 44.83 33.75 -5.56
N HIS A 364 44.04 33.85 -6.63
CA HIS A 364 42.58 33.95 -6.51
C HIS A 364 41.88 32.61 -6.22
N TRP A 365 42.44 31.47 -6.62
CA TRP A 365 41.76 30.17 -6.51
C TRP A 365 42.36 29.21 -5.47
N PHE A 366 43.67 29.24 -5.21
CA PHE A 366 44.30 28.27 -4.29
C PHE A 366 44.54 28.81 -2.88
N CYS A 367 44.28 30.09 -2.61
CA CYS A 367 44.43 30.66 -1.26
C CYS A 367 43.35 30.21 -0.27
N ASP A 368 42.19 29.75 -0.75
CA ASP A 368 41.11 29.25 0.13
C ASP A 368 41.21 27.76 0.47
N PHE A 369 42.22 27.04 -0.03
CA PHE A 369 42.46 25.64 0.33
C PHE A 369 43.26 25.45 1.65
N SER A 370 43.49 26.52 2.41
CA SER A 370 44.17 26.48 3.70
C SER A 370 43.34 27.13 4.81
N ALA A 371 42.09 26.71 4.98
CA ALA A 371 41.35 26.82 6.24
C ALA A 371 40.06 25.98 6.15
N ASP A 372 40.16 24.70 6.52
CA ASP A 372 39.26 24.00 7.45
C ASP A 372 39.59 22.50 7.49
#